data_AF-A0A7J9XWX9-F1
#
_entry.id   AF-A0A7J9XWX9-F1
#
_cell.length_a   1.000
_cell.length_b   1.000
_cell.length_c   1.000
_cell.angle_alpha   90.00
_cell.angle_beta   90.00
_cell.angle_gamma   90.00
#
_symmetry.space_group_name_H-M   'P 1'
#
loop_
_entity.id
_entity.type
_entity.pdbx_description
1 polymer ?
#
loop_
_entity_poly.entity_id
_entity_poly.type
_entity_poly.pdbx_seq_one_letter_code
_entity_poly.pdbx_strand_id
1 'polypeptide(L)'
;MFGHPLAELCEVDEATAEIKPVVTIVTDNGGPFRSARFAKFIDDHPELAHVRTKARSPGQNGVRERAFGSLKYERLYLEDIDDVDQLWNHAEQYRLEFNQTRPHEALCWHRPLDVQLGIADPTEPNFEIVRTLPTS
;
A
#
# COMPACT_ATOMS: atom_id res chain seq x y z
N MET A 1 -8.91 4.98 -7.54
CA MET A 1 -8.33 5.94 -8.50
C MET A 1 -8.58 7.30 -7.91
N PHE A 2 -7.54 8.07 -7.59
CA PHE A 2 -7.76 9.46 -7.16
C PHE A 2 -8.50 10.17 -8.29
N GLY A 3 -9.61 10.84 -7.99
CA GLY A 3 -10.47 11.46 -9.01
C GLY A 3 -9.81 12.61 -9.79
N HIS A 4 -8.55 12.93 -9.49
CA HIS A 4 -7.77 14.04 -10.04
C HIS A 4 -6.27 13.64 -10.10
N PRO A 5 -5.46 14.24 -10.99
CA PRO A 5 -4.01 14.04 -11.05
C PRO A 5 -3.32 14.36 -9.71
N LEU A 6 -2.37 13.52 -9.29
CA LEU A 6 -1.61 13.73 -8.03
C LEU A 6 -0.86 15.06 -8.00
N ALA A 7 -0.41 15.55 -9.15
CA ALA A 7 0.24 16.85 -9.28
C ALA A 7 -0.64 18.02 -8.82
N GLU A 8 -1.97 17.91 -8.96
CA GLU A 8 -2.92 18.95 -8.51
C GLU A 8 -3.08 18.99 -7.00
N LEU A 9 -2.63 17.96 -6.29
CA LEU A 9 -2.69 17.88 -4.83
C LEU A 9 -1.42 18.42 -4.15
N CYS A 10 -0.40 18.81 -4.93
CA CYS A 10 0.86 19.27 -4.39
C CYS A 10 0.74 20.69 -3.83
N GLU A 11 1.13 20.88 -2.58
CA GLU A 11 1.26 22.22 -1.99
C GLU A 11 2.56 22.88 -2.45
N VAL A 12 2.54 24.20 -2.63
CA VAL A 12 3.75 24.99 -2.89
C VAL A 12 4.16 25.68 -1.61
N ASP A 13 5.40 25.50 -1.19
CA ASP A 13 5.97 26.25 -0.07
C ASP A 13 6.12 27.72 -0.46
N GLU A 14 5.41 28.62 0.23
CA GLU A 14 5.40 30.05 -0.09
C GLU A 14 6.76 30.73 0.13
N ALA A 15 7.63 30.18 0.99
CA ALA A 15 8.92 30.75 1.31
C ALA A 15 10.03 30.30 0.36
N THR A 16 9.98 29.05 -0.11
CA THR A 16 11.01 28.47 -0.99
C THR A 16 10.57 28.31 -2.44
N ALA A 17 9.28 28.49 -2.73
CA ALA A 17 8.63 28.15 -4.00
C ALA A 17 8.80 26.67 -4.42
N GLU A 18 9.14 25.80 -3.46
CA GLU A 18 9.29 24.36 -3.71
C GLU A 18 7.94 23.65 -3.68
N ILE A 19 7.77 22.68 -4.59
CA ILE A 19 6.60 21.81 -4.61
C ILE A 19 6.79 20.71 -3.56
N LYS A 20 5.82 20.55 -2.65
CA LYS A 20 5.81 19.49 -1.65
C LYS A 20 5.22 18.21 -2.26
N PRO A 21 5.97 17.11 -2.30
CA PRO A 21 5.48 15.85 -2.85
C PRO A 21 4.32 15.29 -2.02
N VAL A 22 3.31 14.78 -2.71
CA VAL A 22 2.10 14.22 -2.09
C VAL A 22 2.29 12.75 -1.72
N VAL A 23 3.13 12.05 -2.48
CA VAL A 23 3.38 10.62 -2.28
C VAL A 23 4.87 10.37 -2.08
N THR A 24 5.23 9.77 -0.95
CA THR A 24 6.59 9.25 -0.75
C THR A 24 6.61 7.77 -1.09
N ILE A 25 7.35 7.41 -2.13
CA ILE A 25 7.68 6.04 -2.49
C ILE A 25 8.86 5.60 -1.64
N VAL A 26 8.66 4.57 -0.82
CA VAL A 26 9.72 3.97 0.00
C VAL A 26 10.16 2.64 -0.62
N THR A 27 11.46 2.50 -0.94
CA THR A 27 12.01 1.25 -1.52
C THR A 27 13.24 0.75 -0.78
N ASP A 28 13.65 -0.47 -1.07
CA ASP A 28 14.98 -0.96 -0.70
C ASP A 28 16.09 -0.35 -1.59
N ASN A 29 17.32 -0.83 -1.38
CA ASN A 29 18.51 -0.42 -2.14
C ASN A 29 18.78 -1.33 -3.36
N GLY A 30 17.77 -2.02 -3.88
CA GLY A 30 17.89 -2.87 -5.05
C GLY A 30 18.33 -2.10 -6.30
N GLY A 31 19.04 -2.78 -7.21
CA GLY A 31 19.57 -2.21 -8.45
C GLY A 31 18.55 -1.39 -9.27
N PRO A 32 17.31 -1.89 -9.50
CA PRO A 32 16.29 -1.15 -10.25
C PRO A 32 15.95 0.22 -9.65
N PHE A 33 15.81 0.30 -8.32
CA PHE A 33 15.48 1.54 -7.60
C PHE A 33 16.69 2.47 -7.39
N ARG A 34 17.89 2.03 -7.76
CA ARG A 34 19.11 2.85 -7.81
C ARG A 34 19.48 3.30 -9.22
N SER A 35 18.74 2.86 -10.23
CA SER A 35 19.05 3.15 -11.62
C SER A 35 18.83 4.64 -11.93
N ALA A 36 19.66 5.20 -12.82
CA ALA A 36 19.50 6.57 -13.30
C ALA A 36 18.14 6.79 -13.98
N ARG A 37 17.60 5.75 -14.63
CA ARG A 37 16.26 5.79 -15.24
C ARG A 37 15.17 5.99 -14.19
N PHE A 38 15.25 5.26 -13.07
CA PHE A 38 14.29 5.43 -11.98
C PHE A 38 14.44 6.78 -11.30
N ALA A 39 15.68 7.25 -11.07
CA ALA A 39 15.92 8.59 -10.52
C ALA A 39 15.31 9.68 -11.42
N LYS A 40 15.56 9.62 -12.73
CA LYS A 40 14.94 10.56 -13.69
C LYS A 40 13.41 10.51 -13.66
N PHE A 41 12.82 9.33 -13.53
CA PHE A 41 11.37 9.20 -13.39
C PHE A 41 10.85 9.90 -12.13
N ILE A 42 11.56 9.84 -11.01
CA ILE A 42 11.17 10.60 -9.81
C ILE A 42 11.34 12.10 -10.02
N ASP A 43 12.45 12.54 -10.62
CA ASP A 43 12.73 13.96 -10.88
C ASP A 43 11.71 14.60 -11.85
N ASP A 44 11.21 13.84 -12.83
CA ASP A 44 10.19 14.30 -13.79
C ASP A 44 8.78 14.37 -13.18
N HIS A 45 8.59 13.88 -11.94
CA HIS A 45 7.32 13.75 -11.25
C HIS A 45 7.37 14.45 -9.86
N PRO A 46 7.16 15.77 -9.79
CA PRO A 46 7.29 16.55 -8.55
C PRO A 46 6.31 16.12 -7.44
N GLU A 47 5.23 15.42 -7.81
CA GLU A 47 4.29 14.81 -6.85
C GLU A 47 4.87 13.63 -6.07
N LEU A 48 6.02 13.09 -6.52
CA LEU A 48 6.68 11.92 -5.95
C LEU A 48 7.96 12.30 -5.20
N ALA A 49 8.09 11.79 -3.99
CA ALA A 49 9.38 11.70 -3.30
C ALA A 49 9.86 10.25 -3.31
N HIS A 50 11.17 10.03 -3.40
CA HIS A 50 11.76 8.70 -3.26
C HIS A 50 12.66 8.62 -2.04
N VAL A 51 12.33 7.72 -1.12
CA VAL A 51 13.15 7.41 0.06
C VAL A 51 13.60 5.95 -0.04
N ARG A 52 14.91 5.73 0.12
CA ARG A 52 15.44 4.37 0.27
C ARG A 52 15.59 4.03 1.74
N THR A 53 15.20 2.82 2.12
CA THR A 53 15.37 2.33 3.49
C THR A 53 16.85 2.28 3.86
N LYS A 54 17.17 2.51 5.14
CA LYS A 54 18.54 2.37 5.63
C LYS A 54 19.07 0.96 5.34
N ALA A 55 20.32 0.89 4.88
CA ALA A 55 20.98 -0.38 4.65
C ALA A 55 20.95 -1.22 5.95
N ARG A 56 20.49 -2.47 5.84
CA ARG A 56 20.38 -3.43 6.96
C ARG A 56 19.37 -3.04 8.05
N SER A 57 18.24 -2.43 7.70
CA SER A 57 17.08 -2.26 8.60
C SER A 57 15.86 -3.07 8.12
N PRO A 58 15.84 -4.41 8.34
CA PRO A 58 14.77 -5.30 7.87
C PRO A 58 13.37 -4.89 8.34
N GLY A 59 13.25 -4.25 9.51
CA GLY A 59 11.96 -3.88 10.08
C GLY A 59 11.22 -2.74 9.35
N GLN A 60 11.87 -2.01 8.44
CA GLN A 60 11.27 -0.85 7.77
C GLN A 60 10.36 -1.22 6.59
N ASN A 61 10.53 -2.41 6.00
CA ASN A 61 9.62 -2.90 4.96
C ASN A 61 8.59 -3.91 5.49
N GLY A 62 8.55 -4.19 6.81
CA GLY A 62 7.83 -5.35 7.36
C GLY A 62 6.36 -5.47 6.96
N VAL A 63 5.70 -4.36 6.62
CA VAL A 63 4.34 -4.34 6.05
C VAL A 63 4.30 -5.01 4.68
N ARG A 64 5.28 -4.70 3.81
CA ARG A 64 5.44 -5.30 2.48
C ARG A 64 5.81 -6.77 2.58
N GLU A 65 6.77 -7.15 3.43
CA GLU A 65 7.09 -8.57 3.60
C GLU A 65 5.90 -9.36 4.16
N ARG A 66 5.12 -8.79 5.10
CA ARG A 66 3.90 -9.42 5.61
C ARG A 66 2.87 -9.61 4.50
N ALA A 67 2.60 -8.58 3.70
CA ALA A 67 1.65 -8.66 2.60
C ALA A 67 2.03 -9.74 1.57
N PHE A 68 3.33 -9.83 1.22
CA PHE A 68 3.82 -10.91 0.35
C PHE A 68 3.74 -12.29 1.00
N GLY A 69 3.97 -12.39 2.30
CA GLY A 69 3.76 -13.61 3.07
C GLY A 69 2.32 -14.10 2.94
N SER A 70 1.34 -13.23 3.19
CA SER A 70 -0.08 -13.57 3.07
C SER A 70 -0.45 -14.02 1.65
N LEU A 71 -0.05 -13.30 0.60
CA LEU A 71 -0.28 -13.72 -0.79
C LEU A 71 0.27 -15.13 -1.08
N LYS A 72 1.49 -15.42 -0.63
CA LYS A 72 2.12 -16.71 -0.89
C LYS A 72 1.39 -17.85 -0.20
N TYR A 73 1.16 -17.75 1.11
CA TYR A 73 0.59 -18.84 1.89
C TYR A 73 -0.91 -19.01 1.70
N GLU A 74 -1.65 -17.92 1.51
CA GLU A 74 -3.11 -17.98 1.38
C GLU A 74 -3.57 -18.24 -0.06
N ARG A 75 -2.70 -18.06 -1.06
CA ARG A 75 -3.04 -18.27 -2.47
C ARG A 75 -2.01 -19.08 -3.23
N LEU A 76 -0.80 -18.55 -3.41
CA LEU A 76 0.13 -19.11 -4.41
C LEU A 76 0.64 -20.52 -4.09
N TYR A 77 0.81 -20.86 -2.81
CA TYR A 77 1.29 -22.19 -2.40
C TYR A 77 0.20 -23.26 -2.33
N LEU A 78 -1.07 -22.87 -2.53
CA LEU A 78 -2.21 -23.80 -2.53
C LEU A 78 -2.58 -24.29 -3.92
N GLU A 79 -2.06 -23.62 -4.95
CA GLU A 79 -2.43 -23.84 -6.35
C GLU A 79 -1.24 -24.47 -7.11
N ASP A 80 -1.55 -25.26 -8.13
CA ASP A 80 -0.55 -25.71 -9.10
C ASP A 80 -0.45 -24.64 -10.20
N ILE A 81 0.72 -24.01 -10.33
CA ILE A 81 0.94 -22.85 -11.19
C ILE A 81 1.99 -23.21 -12.24
N ASP A 82 1.52 -23.47 -13.45
CA ASP A 82 2.36 -23.96 -14.56
C ASP A 82 3.13 -22.84 -15.27
N ASP A 83 2.55 -21.64 -15.31
CA ASP A 83 3.06 -20.53 -16.11
C ASP A 83 2.84 -19.15 -15.45
N VAL A 84 3.40 -18.13 -16.10
CA VAL A 84 3.38 -16.75 -15.60
C VAL A 84 1.98 -16.12 -15.70
N ASP A 85 1.16 -16.54 -16.65
CA ASP A 85 -0.20 -16.01 -16.80
C ASP A 85 -1.10 -16.52 -15.68
N GLN A 86 -0.98 -17.79 -15.31
CA GLN A 86 -1.63 -18.35 -14.13
C GLN A 86 -1.17 -17.65 -12.84
N LEU A 87 0.14 -17.47 -12.66
CA LEU A 87 0.69 -16.73 -11.51
C LEU A 87 0.09 -15.31 -11.41
N TRP A 88 0.04 -14.61 -12.53
CA TRP A 88 -0.53 -13.27 -12.62
C TRP A 88 -2.01 -13.25 -12.21
N ASN A 89 -2.80 -14.18 -12.75
CA ASN A 89 -4.22 -14.27 -12.46
C ASN A 89 -4.49 -14.54 -10.97
N HIS A 90 -3.76 -15.48 -10.36
CA HIS A 90 -3.89 -15.75 -8.93
C HIS A 90 -3.49 -14.54 -8.07
N ALA A 91 -2.40 -13.86 -8.42
CA ALA A 91 -1.95 -12.68 -7.70
C ALA A 91 -2.95 -11.51 -7.82
N GLU A 92 -3.49 -11.27 -9.02
CA GLU A 92 -4.47 -10.21 -9.24
C GLU A 92 -5.82 -10.49 -8.55
N GLN A 93 -6.31 -11.73 -8.60
CA GLN A 93 -7.51 -12.12 -7.85
C GLN A 93 -7.32 -11.89 -6.36
N TYR A 94 -6.18 -12.32 -5.81
CA TYR A 94 -5.86 -12.08 -4.41
C TYR A 94 -5.78 -10.58 -4.08
N ARG A 95 -5.17 -9.77 -4.95
CA ARG A 95 -5.08 -8.31 -4.78
C ARG A 95 -6.48 -7.67 -4.74
N LEU A 96 -7.40 -8.10 -5.60
CA LEU A 96 -8.78 -7.61 -5.61
C LEU A 96 -9.51 -8.00 -4.32
N GLU A 97 -9.45 -9.27 -3.92
CA GLU A 97 -10.06 -9.74 -2.69
C GLU A 97 -9.52 -9.01 -1.46
N PHE A 98 -8.19 -8.89 -1.35
CA PHE A 98 -7.50 -8.22 -0.25
C PHE A 98 -7.97 -6.77 -0.09
N ASN A 99 -8.10 -6.04 -1.19
CA ASN A 99 -8.39 -4.60 -1.15
C ASN A 99 -9.88 -4.27 -1.16
N GLN A 100 -10.73 -5.10 -1.79
CA GLN A 100 -12.12 -4.74 -2.12
C GLN A 100 -13.16 -5.64 -1.45
N THR A 101 -12.75 -6.76 -0.87
CA THR A 101 -13.67 -7.75 -0.28
C THR A 101 -13.33 -8.05 1.17
N ARG A 102 -12.06 -8.24 1.52
CA ARG A 102 -11.62 -8.65 2.85
C ARG A 102 -11.61 -7.47 3.84
N PRO A 103 -12.32 -7.56 4.97
CA PRO A 103 -12.15 -6.67 6.13
C PRO A 103 -10.80 -6.88 6.81
N HIS A 104 -10.16 -5.80 7.29
CA HIS A 104 -8.89 -5.87 8.02
C HIS A 104 -9.06 -5.34 9.43
N GLU A 105 -8.67 -6.13 10.43
CA GLU A 105 -8.75 -5.74 11.85
C GLU A 105 -8.00 -4.42 12.13
N ALA A 106 -6.82 -4.24 11.53
CA ALA A 106 -6.01 -3.02 11.67
C ALA A 106 -6.68 -1.76 11.09
N LEU A 107 -7.75 -1.92 10.31
CA LEU A 107 -8.55 -0.85 9.72
C LEU A 107 -9.97 -0.84 10.33
N CYS A 108 -10.11 -1.24 11.59
CA CYS A 108 -11.41 -1.36 12.26
C CYS A 108 -12.43 -2.19 11.46
N TRP A 109 -11.93 -3.24 10.79
CA TRP A 109 -12.70 -4.15 9.93
C TRP A 109 -13.30 -3.48 8.69
N HIS A 110 -12.70 -2.38 8.23
CA HIS A 110 -12.97 -1.84 6.90
C HIS A 110 -12.13 -2.52 5.81
N ARG A 111 -12.55 -2.31 4.57
CA ARG A 111 -11.83 -2.76 3.38
C ARG A 111 -10.79 -1.70 2.99
N PRO A 112 -9.56 -2.10 2.58
CA PRO A 112 -8.50 -1.13 2.29
C PRO A 112 -8.89 -0.11 1.22
N LEU A 113 -9.66 -0.50 0.21
CA LEU A 113 -10.13 0.42 -0.83
C LEU A 113 -11.04 1.51 -0.27
N ASP A 114 -11.95 1.18 0.64
CA ASP A 114 -12.90 2.15 1.21
C ASP A 114 -12.17 3.20 2.05
N VAL A 115 -11.20 2.77 2.86
CA VAL A 115 -10.33 3.65 3.64
C VAL A 115 -9.52 4.56 2.72
N GLN A 116 -8.90 3.99 1.68
CA GLN A 116 -8.10 4.74 0.72
C GLN A 116 -8.91 5.79 -0.05
N LEU A 117 -10.20 5.54 -0.30
CA LEU A 117 -11.11 6.47 -0.96
C LEU A 117 -11.77 7.47 0.03
N GLY A 118 -11.50 7.36 1.33
CA GLY A 118 -12.11 8.20 2.37
C GLY A 118 -13.59 7.91 2.60
N ILE A 119 -14.09 6.76 2.15
CA ILE A 119 -15.48 6.31 2.35
C ILE A 119 -15.67 5.80 3.79
N ALA A 120 -14.60 5.28 4.40
CA ALA A 120 -14.59 4.70 5.73
C ALA A 120 -13.46 5.27 6.58
N ASP A 121 -13.74 5.54 7.87
CA ASP A 121 -12.72 5.91 8.84
C ASP A 121 -12.05 4.63 9.40
N PRO A 122 -10.72 4.47 9.26
CA PRO A 122 -10.01 3.27 9.72
C PRO A 122 -9.93 3.15 11.26
N THR A 123 -10.44 4.13 12.01
CA THR A 123 -10.46 4.16 13.47
C THR A 123 -11.84 3.92 14.07
N GLU A 124 -12.89 3.92 13.25
CA GLU A 124 -14.27 3.68 13.69
C GLU A 124 -14.80 2.33 13.15
N PRO A 125 -15.22 1.39 14.01
CA PRO A 125 -15.73 0.08 13.56
C PRO A 125 -17.02 0.19 12.75
N ASN A 126 -17.17 -0.64 11.71
CA ASN A 126 -18.39 -0.74 10.89
C ASN A 126 -19.43 -1.76 11.39
N PHE A 127 -19.26 -2.29 12.61
CA PHE A 127 -20.16 -3.26 13.22
C PHE A 127 -20.48 -2.86 14.66
N GLU A 128 -21.63 -3.31 15.13
CA GLU A 128 -22.06 -3.09 16.52
C GLU A 128 -21.14 -3.85 17.48
N ILE A 129 -20.46 -3.13 18.37
CA ILE A 129 -19.71 -3.75 19.47
C ILE A 129 -20.69 -4.19 20.54
N VAL A 130 -21.07 -5.46 20.53
CA VAL A 130 -21.81 -6.06 21.65
C VAL A 130 -20.84 -6.33 22.79
N ARG A 131 -20.92 -5.50 23.84
CA ARG A 131 -20.08 -5.65 25.03
C ARG A 131 -20.69 -6.71 25.96
N THR A 132 -20.33 -7.97 25.77
CA THR A 132 -20.67 -9.03 26.73
C THR A 132 -19.82 -8.88 27.98
N LEU A 133 -20.35 -8.17 28.98
CA LEU A 133 -19.76 -8.17 30.32
C LEU A 133 -20.07 -9.51 30.99
N PRO A 134 -19.10 -10.19 31.63
CA PRO A 134 -19.41 -11.35 32.43
C PRO A 134 -20.32 -10.92 33.58
N THR A 135 -21.52 -11.51 33.66
CA THR A 135 -22.34 -11.47 34.86
C THR A 135 -21.57 -12.14 35.99
N SER A 136 -21.35 -11.38 37.07
CA SER A 136 -20.76 -11.87 38.33
C SER A 136 -21.55 -13.01 38.94
#